data_AF-A0A1D8IQ50-F1
#
_entry.id   AF-A0A1D8IQ50-F1
#
_cell.length_a   1.000
_cell.length_b   1.000
_cell.length_c   1.000
_cell.angle_alpha   90.00
_cell.angle_beta   90.00
_cell.angle_gamma   90.00
#
_symmetry.space_group_name_H-M   'P 1'
#
loop_
_entity.id
_entity.type
_entity.pdbx_description
1 polymer ?
#
loop_
_entity_poly.entity_id
_entity_poly.type
_entity_poly.pdbx_seq_one_letter_code
_entity_poly.pdbx_strand_id
1 'polypeptide(L)'
;MLPDYQPDTSLCERFADFRERRYWVFYAPNTSEGEEARAYGVLFDILRKQTAIMMISPADPARYEPVYYDALKYSLPTIRHSRLFTSKVPKNSRVYFIEEPEPVADFYACADVVLLGVR
;
A
#
# COMPACT_ATOMS: atom_id res chain seq x y z
N MET A 1 -22.10 -8.40 -16.65
CA MET A 1 -22.16 -8.53 -15.19
C MET A 1 -20.75 -8.31 -14.67
N LEU A 2 -20.54 -7.27 -13.86
CA LEU A 2 -19.33 -7.22 -13.03
C LEU A 2 -19.46 -8.38 -12.03
N PRO A 3 -18.40 -9.16 -11.76
CA PRO A 3 -18.49 -10.27 -10.82
C PRO A 3 -18.96 -9.78 -9.45
N ASP A 4 -19.75 -10.59 -8.74
CA ASP A 4 -20.19 -10.36 -7.35
C ASP A 4 -18.99 -10.49 -6.39
N TYR A 5 -18.01 -9.62 -6.55
CA TYR A 5 -16.85 -9.56 -5.68
C TYR A 5 -17.22 -8.84 -4.39
N GLN A 6 -17.28 -9.58 -3.29
CA GLN A 6 -17.36 -9.02 -1.96
C GLN A 6 -15.94 -8.97 -1.36
N PRO A 7 -15.35 -7.78 -1.18
CA PRO A 7 -14.04 -7.69 -0.58
C PRO A 7 -14.08 -8.20 0.86
N ASP A 8 -13.07 -8.97 1.26
CA ASP A 8 -12.85 -9.32 2.66
C ASP A 8 -12.38 -8.09 3.42
N THR A 9 -13.33 -7.40 4.06
CA THR A 9 -13.05 -6.20 4.86
C THR A 9 -12.28 -6.50 6.14
N SER A 10 -12.11 -7.77 6.52
CA SER A 10 -11.32 -8.14 7.70
C SER A 10 -9.85 -7.72 7.55
N LEU A 11 -9.34 -7.67 6.31
CA LEU A 11 -8.01 -7.15 6.01
C LEU A 11 -7.85 -5.66 6.37
N CYS A 12 -8.92 -4.89 6.32
CA CYS A 12 -8.90 -3.47 6.66
C CYS A 12 -8.71 -3.23 8.17
N GLU A 13 -9.03 -4.22 9.01
CA GLU A 13 -8.76 -4.15 10.45
C GLU A 13 -7.27 -4.10 10.77
N ARG A 14 -6.41 -4.57 9.84
CA ARG A 14 -4.95 -4.41 9.96
C ARG A 14 -4.54 -2.93 10.04
N PHE A 15 -5.34 -2.03 9.47
CA PHE A 15 -5.11 -0.57 9.44
C PHE A 15 -5.94 0.20 10.50
N ALA A 16 -6.61 -0.48 11.44
CA ALA A 16 -7.45 0.15 12.45
C ALA A 16 -6.76 1.31 13.18
N ASP A 17 -5.50 1.16 13.56
CA ASP A 17 -4.73 2.20 14.25
C ASP A 17 -4.50 3.46 13.40
N PHE A 18 -4.40 3.32 12.07
CA PHE A 18 -4.29 4.46 11.15
C PHE A 18 -5.64 5.18 11.05
N ARG A 19 -6.74 4.44 10.94
CA ARG A 19 -8.11 4.99 10.89
C ARG A 19 -8.47 5.74 12.17
N GLU A 20 -8.21 5.15 13.35
CA GLU A 20 -8.44 5.79 14.65
C GLU A 20 -7.72 7.14 14.78
N ARG A 21 -6.53 7.24 14.18
CA ARG A 21 -5.70 8.45 14.19
C ARG A 21 -5.99 9.40 13.02
N ARG A 22 -6.94 9.04 12.15
CA ARG A 22 -7.26 9.76 10.91
C ARG A 22 -6.04 9.94 9.98
N TYR A 23 -5.12 8.98 10.02
CA TYR A 23 -4.01 8.93 9.07
C TYR A 23 -4.50 8.33 7.77
N TRP A 24 -4.05 8.89 6.65
CA TRP A 24 -4.48 8.41 5.35
C TRP A 24 -3.87 7.06 5.02
N VAL A 25 -4.69 6.16 4.49
CA VAL A 25 -4.31 4.90 3.88
C VAL A 25 -4.57 5.04 2.39
N PHE A 26 -3.53 5.08 1.56
CA PHE A 26 -3.70 5.17 0.11
C PHE A 26 -3.05 4.00 -0.60
N TYR A 27 -3.60 3.63 -1.75
CA TYR A 27 -3.22 2.42 -2.46
C TYR A 27 -2.71 2.73 -3.86
N ALA A 28 -1.52 2.25 -4.20
CA ALA A 28 -0.97 2.19 -5.54
C ALA A 28 -1.01 0.73 -6.04
N PRO A 29 -2.13 0.28 -6.63
CA PRO A 29 -2.28 -1.08 -7.15
C PRO A 29 -1.63 -1.26 -8.51
N ASN A 30 -1.17 -2.49 -8.79
CA ASN A 30 -0.68 -2.94 -10.09
C ASN A 30 0.32 -1.98 -10.75
N THR A 31 1.22 -1.41 -9.97
CA THR A 31 2.18 -0.42 -10.49
C THR A 31 3.18 -1.08 -11.45
N SER A 32 3.49 -0.36 -12.52
CA SER A 32 4.52 -0.69 -13.51
C SER A 32 5.74 0.22 -13.38
N GLU A 33 6.78 -0.07 -14.16
CA GLU A 33 8.04 0.68 -14.11
C GLU A 33 7.82 2.18 -14.29
N GLY A 34 8.29 2.96 -13.30
CA GLY A 34 8.18 4.41 -13.28
C GLY A 34 6.96 4.92 -12.51
N GLU A 35 5.91 4.12 -12.38
CA GLU A 35 4.75 4.45 -11.56
C GLU A 35 5.08 4.34 -10.07
N GLU A 36 6.00 3.46 -9.67
CA GLU A 36 6.38 3.30 -8.27
C GLU A 36 7.10 4.55 -7.74
N ALA A 37 8.00 5.12 -8.55
CA ALA A 37 8.68 6.38 -8.21
C ALA A 37 7.68 7.53 -8.01
N ARG A 38 6.64 7.59 -8.85
CA ARG A 38 5.55 8.56 -8.70
C ARG A 38 4.73 8.31 -7.43
N ALA A 39 4.41 7.05 -7.12
CA ALA A 39 3.69 6.69 -5.91
C ALA A 39 4.46 7.12 -4.64
N TYR A 40 5.79 6.89 -4.60
CA TYR A 40 6.63 7.42 -3.53
C TYR A 40 6.65 8.95 -3.49
N GLY A 41 6.69 9.63 -4.64
CA GLY A 41 6.58 11.10 -4.71
C GLY A 41 5.29 11.61 -4.06
N VAL A 42 4.15 11.00 -4.38
CA VAL A 42 2.85 11.34 -3.76
C VAL A 42 2.88 11.06 -2.26
N LEU A 43 3.46 9.94 -1.81
CA LEU A 43 3.64 9.66 -0.39
C LEU A 43 4.41 10.78 0.31
N PHE A 44 5.54 11.22 -0.27
CA PHE A 44 6.33 12.30 0.30
C PHE A 44 5.55 13.61 0.41
N ASP A 45 4.79 13.97 -0.63
CA ASP A 45 3.98 15.19 -0.60
C ASP A 45 2.86 15.15 0.44
N ILE A 46 2.27 13.97 0.68
CA ILE A 46 1.31 13.77 1.76
C ILE A 46 2.01 13.87 3.12
N LEU A 47 3.15 13.18 3.30
CA LEU A 47 3.90 13.15 4.56
C LEU A 47 4.40 14.53 5.00
N ARG A 48 4.58 15.47 4.07
CA ARG A 48 4.87 16.88 4.38
C ARG A 48 3.71 17.61 5.07
N LYS A 49 2.48 17.13 4.93
CA LYS A 49 1.27 17.77 5.46
C LYS A 49 0.66 16.99 6.62
N GLN A 50 0.69 15.66 6.56
CA GLN A 50 0.12 14.78 7.58
C GLN A 50 0.68 13.36 7.50
N THR A 51 0.51 12.58 8.55
CA THR A 51 0.92 11.17 8.55
C THR A 51 0.02 10.33 7.65
N ALA A 52 0.62 9.41 6.91
CA ALA A 52 -0.06 8.47 6.04
C ALA A 52 0.73 7.15 5.92
N ILE A 53 0.07 6.14 5.36
CA ILE A 53 0.67 4.89 4.89
C ILE A 53 0.25 4.62 3.45
N MET A 54 1.24 4.22 2.64
CA MET A 54 1.01 3.76 1.28
C MET A 54 0.97 2.24 1.24
N MET A 55 -0.11 1.68 0.73
CA MET A 55 -0.11 0.32 0.20
C MET A 55 0.42 0.37 -1.23
N ILE A 56 1.33 -0.52 -1.61
CA ILE A 56 1.85 -0.61 -2.99
C ILE A 56 1.94 -2.07 -3.41
N SER A 57 1.52 -2.34 -4.64
CA SER A 57 1.53 -3.68 -5.24
C SER A 57 2.02 -3.59 -6.69
N PRO A 58 3.26 -4.01 -6.98
CA PRO A 58 3.74 -4.06 -8.36
C PRO A 58 3.00 -5.13 -9.17
N ALA A 59 2.76 -4.87 -10.46
CA ALA A 59 2.09 -5.84 -11.33
C ALA A 59 3.01 -7.01 -11.74
N ASP A 60 4.32 -6.77 -11.84
CA ASP A 60 5.31 -7.76 -12.25
C ASP A 60 6.13 -8.26 -11.05
N PRO A 61 6.14 -9.58 -10.75
CA PRO A 61 6.97 -10.14 -9.69
C PRO A 61 8.47 -9.84 -9.80
N ALA A 62 9.01 -9.66 -11.02
CA ALA A 62 10.40 -9.27 -11.21
C ALA A 62 10.72 -7.88 -10.62
N ARG A 63 9.68 -7.05 -10.39
CA ARG A 63 9.79 -5.72 -9.79
C ARG A 63 9.72 -5.73 -8.27
N TYR A 64 9.37 -6.84 -7.63
CA TYR A 64 9.12 -6.83 -6.18
C TYR A 64 10.33 -6.40 -5.35
N GLU A 65 11.49 -7.01 -5.62
CA GLU A 65 12.73 -6.66 -4.93
C GLU A 65 13.17 -5.21 -5.24
N PRO A 66 13.27 -4.76 -6.51
CA PRO A 66 13.60 -3.36 -6.82
C PRO A 66 12.73 -2.33 -6.08
N VAL A 67 11.41 -2.50 -6.11
CA VAL A 67 10.48 -1.54 -5.49
C VAL A 67 10.58 -1.57 -3.97
N TYR A 68 10.74 -2.76 -3.38
CA TYR A 68 10.99 -2.88 -1.95
C TYR A 68 12.27 -2.15 -1.51
N TYR A 69 13.37 -2.30 -2.26
CA TYR A 69 14.64 -1.62 -1.95
C TYR A 69 14.55 -0.10 -2.12
N ASP A 70 13.75 0.40 -3.04
CA ASP A 70 13.51 1.85 -3.16
C ASP A 70 12.89 2.43 -1.89
N ALA A 71 11.91 1.75 -1.28
CA ALA A 71 11.34 2.19 -0.01
C ALA A 71 12.41 2.29 1.10
N LEU A 72 13.35 1.34 1.14
CA LEU A 72 14.47 1.34 2.08
C LEU A 72 15.47 2.46 1.79
N LYS A 73 15.78 2.73 0.51
CA LYS A 73 16.62 3.86 0.08
C LYS A 73 16.05 5.20 0.57
N TYR A 74 14.73 5.31 0.57
CA TYR A 74 14.00 6.47 1.07
C TYR A 74 13.85 6.51 2.60
N SER A 75 14.46 5.55 3.33
CA SER A 75 14.33 5.42 4.79
C SER A 75 12.88 5.34 5.26
N LEU A 76 11.98 4.80 4.43
CA LEU A 76 10.58 4.62 4.77
C LEU A 76 10.41 3.30 5.53
N PRO A 77 9.90 3.30 6.78
CA PRO A 77 9.57 2.07 7.49
C PRO A 77 8.58 1.24 6.67
N THR A 78 9.05 0.09 6.18
CA THR A 78 8.34 -0.73 5.19
C THR A 78 8.05 -2.11 5.77
N ILE A 79 6.81 -2.56 5.56
CA ILE A 79 6.36 -3.90 5.95
C ILE A 79 5.96 -4.66 4.70
N ARG A 80 6.45 -5.89 4.55
CA ARG A 80 5.94 -6.82 3.55
C ARG A 80 4.72 -7.54 4.09
N HIS A 81 3.67 -7.60 3.28
CA HIS A 81 2.42 -8.30 3.61
C HIS A 81 2.69 -9.74 4.05
N SER A 82 3.49 -10.46 3.27
CA SER A 82 3.93 -11.85 3.49
C SER A 82 4.71 -12.06 4.81
N ARG A 83 5.27 -10.99 5.40
CA ARG A 83 6.09 -11.03 6.62
C ARG A 83 5.44 -10.32 7.80
N LEU A 84 4.13 -10.07 7.74
CA LEU A 84 3.43 -9.42 8.84
C LEU A 84 3.16 -10.43 9.96
N PHE A 85 3.99 -10.39 11.02
CA PHE A 85 3.90 -11.28 12.19
C PHE A 85 2.80 -10.91 13.20
N THR A 86 2.11 -9.78 13.00
CA THR A 86 1.08 -9.25 13.89
C THR A 86 -0.25 -9.07 13.18
N SER A 87 -1.36 -9.02 13.92
CA SER A 87 -2.69 -8.77 13.34
C SER A 87 -2.86 -7.33 12.83
N LYS A 88 -2.07 -6.36 13.34
CA LYS A 88 -2.13 -4.96 12.94
C LYS A 88 -0.83 -4.47 12.33
N VAL A 89 -0.94 -3.47 11.44
CA VAL A 89 0.20 -2.73 10.91
C VAL A 89 0.70 -1.74 11.96
N PRO A 90 1.98 -1.80 12.37
CA PRO A 90 2.61 -0.81 13.22
C PRO A 90 2.39 0.63 12.72
N LYS A 91 1.90 1.51 13.60
CA LYS A 91 1.56 2.91 13.31
C LYS A 91 2.70 3.78 12.75
N ASN A 92 3.95 3.37 12.94
CA ASN A 92 5.14 4.04 12.41
C ASN A 92 5.50 3.60 10.99
N SER A 93 4.82 2.60 10.45
CA SER A 93 4.98 2.16 9.06
C SER A 93 4.55 3.26 8.10
N ARG A 94 5.22 3.33 6.95
CA ARG A 94 4.93 4.28 5.87
C ARG A 94 4.62 3.58 4.55
N VAL A 95 5.12 2.36 4.39
CA VAL A 95 4.87 1.55 3.20
C VAL A 95 4.43 0.16 3.64
N TYR A 96 3.33 -0.30 3.05
CA TYR A 96 2.80 -1.64 3.16
C TYR A 96 2.91 -2.30 1.78
N PHE A 97 3.86 -3.21 1.65
CA PHE A 97 4.29 -3.80 0.39
C PHE A 97 3.57 -5.12 0.15
N ILE A 98 2.89 -5.25 -1.00
CA ILE A 98 2.01 -6.38 -1.33
C ILE A 98 2.60 -7.11 -2.55
N GLU A 99 3.00 -8.36 -2.32
CA GLU A 99 3.65 -9.26 -3.31
C GLU A 99 2.67 -10.28 -3.92
N GLU A 100 1.41 -10.27 -3.49
CA GLU A 100 0.43 -11.31 -3.84
C GLU A 100 -0.64 -10.73 -4.76
N PRO A 101 -1.00 -11.44 -5.85
CA PRO A 101 -2.02 -10.98 -6.79
C PRO A 101 -3.45 -11.07 -6.24
N GLU A 102 -3.69 -11.95 -5.26
CA GLU A 102 -5.03 -12.30 -4.78
C GLU A 102 -5.63 -11.32 -3.76
N PRO A 103 -4.89 -10.67 -2.82
CA PRO A 103 -5.48 -9.65 -1.95
C PRO A 103 -5.55 -8.26 -2.59
N VAL A 104 -5.12 -8.08 -3.85
CA VAL A 104 -5.15 -6.78 -4.55
C VAL A 104 -6.55 -6.19 -4.57
N ALA A 105 -7.58 -7.00 -4.83
CA ALA A 105 -8.95 -6.55 -4.89
C ALA A 105 -9.51 -6.18 -3.50
N ASP A 106 -9.08 -6.85 -2.43
CA ASP A 106 -9.52 -6.56 -1.06
C ASP A 106 -8.92 -5.25 -0.53
N PHE A 107 -7.67 -4.96 -0.88
CA PHE A 107 -6.99 -3.74 -0.43
C PHE A 107 -7.61 -2.46 -0.99
N TYR A 108 -8.36 -2.52 -2.10
CA TYR A 108 -9.15 -1.37 -2.55
C TYR A 108 -10.19 -0.94 -1.51
N ALA A 109 -10.80 -1.87 -0.79
CA ALA A 109 -11.79 -1.56 0.24
C ALA A 109 -11.18 -0.87 1.46
N CYS A 110 -9.86 -0.99 1.66
CA CYS A 110 -9.16 -0.42 2.79
C CYS A 110 -8.57 0.96 2.51
N ALA A 111 -8.56 1.40 1.25
CA ALA A 111 -7.93 2.64 0.82
C ALA A 111 -8.90 3.83 0.94
N ASP A 112 -8.44 4.92 1.56
CA ASP A 112 -9.11 6.22 1.50
C ASP A 112 -8.99 6.84 0.10
N VAL A 113 -7.87 6.57 -0.58
CA VAL A 113 -7.53 7.08 -1.91
C VAL A 113 -6.79 6.01 -2.71
N VAL A 114 -7.15 5.85 -3.98
CA VAL A 114 -6.46 4.95 -4.91
C VAL A 114 -5.70 5.78 -5.95
N LEU A 115 -4.41 5.50 -6.10
CA LEU A 115 -3.53 6.07 -7.11
C LEU A 115 -3.50 5.13 -8.31
N LEU A 116 -4.38 5.39 -9.27
CA LEU A 116 -4.38 4.63 -10.52
C LEU A 116 -3.22 5.09 -11.42
N GLY A 117 -2.54 4.11 -11.98
CA GLY A 117 -1.59 4.32 -13.07
C GLY A 117 -2.24 4.98 -14.27
N VAL A 118 -1.55 5.93 -14.90
CA VAL A 118 -1.93 6.45 -16.23
C VAL A 118 -1.05 5.68 -17.20
N ARG A 119 -1.65 4.67 -17.83
CA ARG A 119 -1.02 3.91 -18.93
C ARG A 119 -0.50 4.84 -20.02
#